data_AF-A0A954WZ84-F1
#
_entry.id   AF-A0A954WZ84-F1
#
_cell.length_a   1.000
_cell.length_b   1.000
_cell.length_c   1.000
_cell.angle_alpha   90.00
_cell.angle_beta   90.00
_cell.angle_gamma   90.00
#
_symmetry.space_group_name_H-M   'P 1'
#
loop_
_entity.id
_entity.type
_entity.pdbx_description
1 polymer ?
#
loop_
_entity_poly.entity_id
_entity_poly.type
_entity_poly.pdbx_seq_one_letter_code
_entity_poly.pdbx_strand_id
1 'polypeptide(L)'
;MPLFETGGKKDLQTSIGIDAKTRSSIDPCADPQLVEYVNLKLAARGLPINGETSDYPFMELGAALLANLRERNRQADPPLCPADNAINEFLESYLEGGPVDRPTPKWVPSESLVIERHGLARILSLPANGDSFSSDIIESHRVFQGVCHNPQKDRRTTKGVFHVAEGGYAVPADKKEVPKRAFASLLAAALCPPRELMRLPFTSNQEDKAEAFVSLLLRPVVCPGVAGVVEEKSIEVRFFAPGNLVANLDFVESIFGNAGDPFLPENDARLDVAHWSGHTGCVILAPHLIRLTKKELGLPHITAATDRQRHDGMCWEREDELYNEGGAFKATCRDHRGIIVTLIADNYFGYCKKEVKTQLSYAA
;
A
#
# COMPACT_ATOMS: atom_id res chain seq x y z
N MET A 1 11.06 -29.63 23.48
CA MET A 1 9.90 -29.81 22.59
C MET A 1 10.03 -28.79 21.47
N PRO A 2 10.31 -29.18 20.22
CA PRO A 2 10.34 -28.23 19.14
C PRO A 2 8.89 -27.82 18.85
N LEU A 3 8.55 -26.56 19.11
CA LEU A 3 7.17 -26.03 18.99
C LEU A 3 6.81 -25.55 17.58
N PHE A 4 7.67 -25.75 16.58
CA PHE A 4 7.42 -25.31 15.21
C PHE A 4 7.91 -26.34 14.19
N GLU A 5 7.31 -27.52 14.19
CA GLU A 5 7.15 -28.28 12.94
C GLU A 5 5.89 -27.77 12.23
N THR A 6 6.03 -26.63 11.56
CA THR A 6 5.11 -26.29 10.47
C THR A 6 5.96 -25.83 9.30
N GLY A 7 6.33 -26.78 8.44
CA GLY A 7 6.26 -26.49 7.02
C GLY A 7 4.80 -26.16 6.71
N GLY A 8 4.40 -24.93 7.06
CA GLY A 8 3.03 -24.47 6.94
C GLY A 8 2.68 -24.50 5.47
N LYS A 9 1.92 -25.51 5.05
CA LYS A 9 1.31 -25.48 3.72
C LYS A 9 0.51 -24.19 3.66
N LYS A 10 1.02 -23.24 2.88
CA LYS A 10 0.39 -21.96 2.59
C LYS A 10 -1.07 -22.25 2.23
N ASP A 11 -2.00 -21.73 3.03
CA ASP A 11 -3.41 -21.94 2.76
C ASP A 11 -3.75 -21.23 1.44
N LEU A 12 -4.02 -22.04 0.41
CA LEU A 12 -4.22 -21.57 -0.95
C LEU A 12 -5.47 -20.70 -1.05
N GLN A 13 -6.46 -20.92 -0.19
CA GLN A 13 -7.70 -20.17 -0.22
C GLN A 13 -7.47 -18.75 0.33
N THR A 14 -6.80 -18.64 1.48
CA THR A 14 -6.54 -17.34 2.11
C THR A 14 -5.39 -16.57 1.47
N SER A 15 -4.46 -17.24 0.78
CA SER A 15 -3.33 -16.56 0.12
C SER A 15 -3.57 -16.18 -1.33
N ILE A 16 -4.24 -17.02 -2.12
CA ILE A 16 -4.41 -16.82 -3.58
C ILE A 16 -5.83 -17.12 -4.07
N GLY A 17 -6.80 -17.36 -3.17
CA GLY A 17 -8.21 -17.54 -3.53
C GLY A 17 -8.55 -18.86 -4.23
N ILE A 18 -7.69 -19.87 -4.13
CA ILE A 18 -7.90 -21.18 -4.74
C ILE A 18 -8.31 -22.18 -3.66
N ASP A 19 -9.47 -22.80 -3.82
CA ASP A 19 -9.91 -23.89 -2.95
C ASP A 19 -9.00 -25.11 -3.14
N ALA A 20 -8.39 -25.59 -2.05
CA ALA A 20 -7.44 -26.69 -2.11
C ALA A 20 -8.05 -28.04 -2.53
N LYS A 21 -9.36 -28.24 -2.34
CA LYS A 21 -10.10 -29.46 -2.67
C LYS A 21 -10.63 -29.43 -4.09
N THR A 22 -11.31 -28.36 -4.48
CA THR A 22 -11.97 -28.25 -5.80
C THR A 22 -11.04 -27.68 -6.86
N ARG A 23 -9.93 -27.03 -6.47
CA ARG A 23 -9.01 -26.30 -7.36
C ARG A 23 -9.71 -25.22 -8.20
N SER A 24 -10.84 -24.72 -7.73
CA SER A 24 -11.59 -23.63 -8.36
C SER A 24 -11.30 -22.32 -7.67
N SER A 25 -11.33 -21.22 -8.43
CA SER A 25 -11.41 -19.88 -7.87
C SER A 25 -12.80 -19.65 -7.27
N ILE A 26 -12.85 -19.10 -6.06
CA ILE A 26 -14.11 -18.68 -5.43
C ILE A 26 -14.31 -17.19 -5.71
N ASP A 27 -15.50 -16.78 -6.15
CA ASP A 27 -15.85 -15.36 -6.18
C ASP A 27 -16.06 -14.87 -4.73
N PRO A 28 -15.16 -14.04 -4.17
CA PRO A 28 -15.26 -13.62 -2.79
C PRO A 28 -16.50 -12.75 -2.53
N CYS A 29 -17.02 -12.06 -3.55
CA CYS A 29 -18.21 -11.24 -3.42
C CYS A 29 -19.50 -12.06 -3.31
N ALA A 30 -19.47 -13.33 -3.71
CA ALA A 30 -20.60 -14.24 -3.61
C ALA A 30 -20.67 -14.94 -2.24
N ASP A 31 -19.70 -14.70 -1.35
CA ASP A 31 -19.64 -15.29 -0.01
C ASP A 31 -20.18 -14.30 1.05
N PRO A 32 -21.41 -14.52 1.58
CA PRO A 32 -22.00 -13.64 2.58
C PRO A 32 -21.16 -13.55 3.86
N GLN A 33 -20.40 -14.59 4.22
CA GLN A 33 -19.57 -14.59 5.42
C GLN A 33 -18.38 -13.64 5.26
N LEU A 34 -17.81 -13.53 4.06
CA LEU A 34 -16.74 -12.57 3.80
C LEU A 34 -17.27 -11.13 3.78
N VAL A 35 -18.49 -10.91 3.29
CA VAL A 35 -19.13 -9.59 3.34
C VAL A 35 -19.41 -9.18 4.79
N GLU A 36 -19.96 -10.07 5.60
CA GLU A 36 -20.14 -9.84 7.05
C GLU A 36 -18.80 -9.59 7.75
N TYR A 37 -17.75 -10.33 7.37
CA TYR A 37 -16.40 -10.13 7.88
C TYR A 37 -15.83 -8.75 7.56
N VAL A 38 -16.01 -8.26 6.32
CA VAL A 38 -15.62 -6.88 5.95
C VAL A 38 -16.34 -5.86 6.83
N ASN A 39 -17.65 -6.01 7.04
CA ASN A 39 -18.41 -5.13 7.92
C ASN A 39 -17.91 -5.21 9.37
N LEU A 40 -17.57 -6.41 9.89
CA LEU A 40 -16.96 -6.56 11.22
C LEU A 40 -15.64 -5.80 11.33
N LYS A 41 -14.81 -5.79 10.28
CA LYS A 41 -13.54 -5.04 10.28
C LYS A 41 -13.74 -3.53 10.26
N LEU A 42 -14.70 -3.04 9.47
CA LEU A 42 -15.09 -1.63 9.45
C LEU A 42 -15.63 -1.23 10.83
N ALA A 43 -16.55 -2.04 11.38
CA ALA A 43 -17.09 -1.84 12.70
C ALA A 43 -15.99 -1.81 13.76
N ALA A 44 -15.05 -2.77 13.81
CA ALA A 44 -13.97 -2.77 14.81
C ALA A 44 -13.12 -1.49 14.83
N ARG A 45 -13.05 -0.76 13.70
CA ARG A 45 -12.34 0.53 13.57
C ARG A 45 -13.24 1.77 13.75
N GLY A 46 -14.52 1.57 14.02
CA GLY A 46 -15.49 2.67 14.15
C GLY A 46 -15.87 3.30 12.80
N LEU A 47 -15.61 2.61 11.69
CA LEU A 47 -16.00 3.04 10.35
C LEU A 47 -17.46 2.63 10.06
N PRO A 48 -18.17 3.37 9.18
CA PRO A 48 -19.48 2.98 8.68
C PRO A 48 -19.47 1.58 8.06
N ILE A 49 -20.50 0.79 8.37
CA ILE A 49 -20.76 -0.52 7.75
C ILE A 49 -21.79 -0.35 6.61
N ASN A 50 -21.92 -1.35 5.75
CA ASN A 50 -23.04 -1.44 4.82
C ASN A 50 -24.25 -2.08 5.52
N GLY A 51 -25.41 -1.43 5.52
CA GLY A 51 -26.62 -1.91 6.22
C GLY A 51 -26.59 -1.63 7.72
N GLU A 52 -27.39 -2.38 8.48
CA GLU A 52 -27.51 -2.24 9.94
C GLU A 52 -26.84 -3.41 10.68
N THR A 53 -26.54 -3.23 11.97
CA THR A 53 -25.92 -4.29 12.78
C THR A 53 -26.81 -5.54 12.90
N SER A 54 -28.14 -5.37 12.88
CA SER A 54 -29.11 -6.47 12.87
C SER A 54 -29.12 -7.31 11.59
N ASP A 55 -28.51 -6.82 10.51
CA ASP A 55 -28.39 -7.58 9.25
C ASP A 55 -27.29 -8.67 9.34
N TYR A 56 -26.45 -8.62 10.38
CA TYR A 56 -25.24 -9.43 10.54
C TYR A 56 -25.24 -10.18 11.88
N PRO A 57 -25.63 -11.47 11.92
CA PRO A 57 -25.79 -12.24 13.16
C PRO A 57 -24.55 -12.28 14.05
N PHE A 58 -23.34 -12.39 13.48
CA PHE A 58 -22.11 -12.42 14.27
C PHE A 58 -21.76 -11.03 14.81
N MET A 59 -22.10 -9.97 14.08
CA MET A 59 -21.89 -8.60 14.56
C MET A 59 -22.84 -8.24 15.68
N GLU A 60 -24.13 -8.60 15.56
CA GLU A 60 -25.12 -8.39 16.60
C GLU A 60 -24.73 -9.10 17.90
N LEU A 61 -24.35 -10.37 17.80
CA LEU A 61 -23.87 -11.15 18.94
C LEU A 61 -22.57 -10.60 19.54
N GLY A 62 -21.68 -10.06 18.70
CA GLY A 62 -20.38 -9.50 19.07
C GLY A 62 -20.38 -8.01 19.42
N ALA A 63 -21.52 -7.32 19.44
CA ALA A 63 -21.59 -5.86 19.51
C ALA A 63 -20.86 -5.28 20.75
N ALA A 64 -21.05 -5.90 21.92
CA ALA A 64 -20.37 -5.49 23.15
C ALA A 64 -18.84 -5.69 23.09
N LEU A 65 -18.37 -6.75 22.43
CA LEU A 65 -16.95 -7.03 22.25
C LEU A 65 -16.32 -6.01 21.30
N LEU A 66 -16.98 -5.71 20.18
CA LEU A 66 -16.54 -4.68 19.23
C LEU A 66 -16.49 -3.30 19.87
N ALA A 67 -17.50 -2.94 20.67
CA ALA A 67 -17.50 -1.69 21.42
C ALA A 67 -16.34 -1.63 22.43
N ASN A 68 -16.07 -2.71 23.17
CA ASN A 68 -14.94 -2.76 24.09
C ASN A 68 -13.59 -2.63 23.36
N LEU A 69 -13.44 -3.30 22.21
CA LEU A 69 -12.25 -3.21 21.37
C LEU A 69 -12.02 -1.77 20.87
N ARG A 70 -13.09 -1.09 20.41
CA ARG A 70 -13.02 0.32 20.01
C ARG A 70 -12.52 1.22 21.14
N GLU A 71 -13.07 1.08 22.35
CA GLU A 71 -12.65 1.90 23.49
C GLU A 71 -11.20 1.63 23.89
N ARG A 72 -10.74 0.38 23.80
CA ARG A 72 -9.32 0.05 24.04
C ARG A 72 -8.41 0.67 22.99
N ASN A 73 -8.80 0.61 21.72
CA ASN A 73 -8.03 1.20 20.62
C ASN A 73 -7.90 2.73 20.73
N ARG A 74 -8.85 3.42 21.38
CA ARG A 74 -8.78 4.87 21.63
C ARG A 74 -7.79 5.28 22.72
N GLN A 75 -7.41 4.37 23.62
CA GLN A 75 -6.61 4.69 24.82
C GLN A 75 -5.10 4.73 24.55
N ALA A 76 -4.63 4.16 23.44
CA ALA A 76 -3.22 4.13 23.09
C ALA A 76 -3.04 4.44 21.60
N ASP A 77 -1.96 5.13 21.26
CA ASP A 77 -1.52 5.23 19.87
C ASP A 77 -1.23 3.81 19.34
N PRO A 78 -1.88 3.35 18.26
CA PRO A 78 -1.77 1.97 17.82
C PRO A 78 -0.30 1.63 17.52
N PRO A 79 0.23 0.51 18.05
CA PRO A 79 1.58 0.09 17.74
C PRO A 79 1.69 -0.15 16.23
N LEU A 80 2.87 0.07 15.66
CA LEU A 80 3.15 -0.37 14.30
C LEU A 80 3.43 -1.87 14.32
N CYS A 81 3.00 -2.58 13.28
CA CYS A 81 3.46 -3.94 13.07
C CYS A 81 4.99 -3.96 12.81
N PRO A 82 5.69 -5.08 13.01
CA PRO A 82 7.15 -5.12 12.90
C PRO A 82 7.71 -4.60 11.56
N ALA A 83 7.03 -4.92 10.45
CA ALA A 83 7.40 -4.42 9.13
C ALA A 83 7.23 -2.90 9.01
N ASP A 84 6.09 -2.36 9.47
CA ASP A 84 5.79 -0.93 9.43
C ASP A 84 6.71 -0.14 10.37
N ASN A 85 7.08 -0.70 11.52
CA ASN A 85 8.02 -0.10 12.46
C ASN A 85 9.42 0.05 11.83
N ALA A 86 9.93 -1.00 11.20
CA ALA A 86 11.23 -0.93 10.52
C ALA A 86 11.24 0.12 9.39
N ILE A 87 10.14 0.22 8.62
CA ILE A 87 9.98 1.25 7.60
C ILE A 87 9.95 2.65 8.25
N ASN A 88 9.22 2.83 9.35
CA ASN A 88 9.14 4.11 10.05
C ASN A 88 10.51 4.54 10.59
N GLU A 89 11.22 3.67 11.30
CA GLU A 89 12.56 3.95 11.86
C GLU A 89 13.57 4.29 10.75
N PHE A 90 13.53 3.56 9.64
CA PHE A 90 14.33 3.87 8.46
C PHE A 90 14.04 5.28 7.94
N LEU A 91 12.77 5.65 7.77
CA LEU A 91 12.36 6.96 7.25
C LEU A 91 12.70 8.08 8.23
N GLU A 92 12.54 7.87 9.54
CA GLU A 92 12.93 8.85 10.56
C GLU A 92 14.42 9.17 10.50
N SER A 93 15.26 8.14 10.42
CA SER A 93 16.70 8.32 10.28
C SER A 93 17.12 8.83 8.89
N TYR A 94 16.50 8.36 7.81
CA TYR A 94 16.86 8.78 6.44
C TYR A 94 16.57 10.26 6.18
N LEU A 95 15.47 10.77 6.76
CA LEU A 95 14.95 12.13 6.57
C LEU A 95 15.36 13.09 7.69
N GLU A 96 16.19 12.66 8.63
CA GLU A 96 16.70 13.50 9.72
C GLU A 96 17.38 14.78 9.18
N GLY A 97 17.09 15.92 9.81
CA GLY A 97 17.63 17.23 9.41
C GLY A 97 16.89 17.92 8.24
N GLY A 98 15.84 17.32 7.69
CA GLY A 98 14.98 17.94 6.67
C GLY A 98 13.92 18.87 7.29
N PRO A 99 13.80 20.13 6.88
CA PRO A 99 12.74 21.02 7.34
C PRO A 99 11.41 20.63 6.66
N VAL A 100 10.58 19.87 7.36
CA VAL A 100 9.23 19.49 6.92
C VAL A 100 8.28 19.57 8.10
N ASP A 101 7.15 20.25 7.90
CA ASP A 101 6.00 20.16 8.79
C ASP A 101 5.42 18.75 8.64
N ARG A 102 5.74 17.87 9.61
CA ARG A 102 5.26 16.49 9.61
C ARG A 102 3.78 16.48 9.97
N PRO A 103 2.87 16.03 9.09
CA PRO A 103 1.44 16.09 9.36
C PRO A 103 0.95 14.99 10.31
N THR A 104 1.72 13.90 10.43
CA THR A 104 1.41 12.73 11.26
C THR A 104 2.63 12.34 12.09
N PRO A 105 2.47 11.72 13.27
CA PRO A 105 3.62 11.32 14.11
C PRO A 105 4.43 10.15 13.52
N LYS A 106 3.92 9.46 12.50
CA LYS A 106 4.52 8.28 11.85
C LYS A 106 4.64 8.51 10.34
N TRP A 107 5.69 7.98 9.73
CA TRP A 107 5.97 8.07 8.28
C TRP A 107 5.28 6.97 7.45
N VAL A 108 4.34 6.26 8.07
CA VAL A 108 3.53 5.20 7.46
C VAL A 108 2.08 5.32 7.94
N PRO A 109 1.07 4.88 7.15
CA PRO A 109 -0.32 4.88 7.59
C PRO A 109 -0.56 3.89 8.76
N SER A 110 -0.65 4.41 9.99
CA SER A 110 -0.77 3.59 11.21
C SER A 110 -2.14 2.96 11.45
N GLU A 111 -3.21 3.56 10.91
CA GLU A 111 -4.60 3.11 11.14
C GLU A 111 -5.22 2.43 9.91
N SER A 112 -4.39 1.80 9.07
CA SER A 112 -4.88 1.16 7.85
C SER A 112 -5.82 -0.04 8.12
N LEU A 113 -6.77 -0.23 7.22
CA LEU A 113 -7.57 -1.45 7.09
C LEU A 113 -6.70 -2.53 6.45
N VAL A 114 -6.23 -3.48 7.26
CA VAL A 114 -5.39 -4.58 6.79
C VAL A 114 -6.20 -5.56 5.94
N ILE A 115 -5.65 -6.00 4.81
CA ILE A 115 -6.14 -7.12 4.00
C ILE A 115 -5.27 -8.34 4.33
N GLU A 116 -5.74 -9.14 5.27
CA GLU A 116 -5.07 -10.35 5.79
C GLU A 116 -5.47 -11.63 5.05
N ARG A 117 -6.49 -11.53 4.18
CA ARG A 117 -7.04 -12.67 3.45
C ARG A 117 -7.38 -12.27 2.03
N HIS A 118 -7.03 -13.16 1.11
CA HIS A 118 -7.39 -13.09 -0.29
C HIS A 118 -8.90 -12.89 -0.48
N GLY A 119 -9.24 -11.90 -1.31
CA GLY A 119 -10.60 -11.59 -1.71
C GLY A 119 -11.22 -10.41 -0.97
N LEU A 120 -10.68 -10.02 0.20
CA LEU A 120 -11.18 -8.83 0.91
C LEU A 120 -10.98 -7.55 0.10
N ALA A 121 -9.83 -7.41 -0.56
CA ALA A 121 -9.56 -6.26 -1.43
C ALA A 121 -10.55 -6.19 -2.60
N ARG A 122 -10.91 -7.35 -3.18
CA ARG A 122 -11.91 -7.44 -4.24
C ARG A 122 -13.30 -7.05 -3.77
N ILE A 123 -13.74 -7.54 -2.61
CA ILE A 123 -15.03 -7.14 -2.00
C ILE A 123 -15.06 -5.63 -1.77
N LEU A 124 -13.97 -5.06 -1.26
CA LEU A 124 -13.88 -3.62 -0.98
C LEU A 124 -13.86 -2.74 -2.23
N SER A 125 -13.53 -3.31 -3.40
CA SER A 125 -13.32 -2.58 -4.67
C SER A 125 -14.62 -2.19 -5.41
N LEU A 126 -15.76 -2.71 -4.98
CA LEU A 126 -17.08 -2.43 -5.54
C LEU A 126 -18.08 -2.15 -4.43
N PRO A 127 -19.19 -1.43 -4.70
CA PRO A 127 -20.20 -1.15 -3.70
C PRO A 127 -20.89 -2.44 -3.25
N ALA A 128 -21.21 -2.54 -1.96
CA ALA A 128 -21.84 -3.73 -1.40
C ALA A 128 -23.18 -4.08 -2.07
N ASN A 129 -23.91 -3.07 -2.55
CA ASN A 129 -25.23 -3.18 -3.17
C ASN A 129 -25.24 -2.80 -4.66
N GLY A 130 -24.11 -2.91 -5.37
CA GLY A 130 -24.05 -2.52 -6.78
C GLY A 130 -22.89 -3.16 -7.55
N ASP A 131 -23.07 -3.19 -8.87
CA ASP A 131 -22.09 -3.79 -9.80
C ASP A 131 -21.17 -2.76 -10.46
N SER A 132 -21.31 -1.47 -10.13
CA SER A 132 -20.50 -0.40 -10.70
C SER A 132 -20.06 0.62 -9.66
N PHE A 133 -18.83 1.08 -9.78
CA PHE A 133 -18.27 2.19 -9.03
C PHE A 133 -17.55 3.14 -10.00
N SER A 134 -17.69 4.44 -9.78
CA SER A 134 -17.06 5.46 -10.61
C SER A 134 -16.52 6.59 -9.74
N SER A 135 -15.35 7.08 -10.10
CA SER A 135 -14.66 8.23 -9.50
C SER A 135 -13.79 8.91 -10.56
N ASP A 136 -13.22 10.07 -10.23
CA ASP A 136 -12.34 10.82 -11.14
C ASP A 136 -11.09 10.06 -11.60
N ILE A 137 -10.71 8.99 -10.90
CA ILE A 137 -9.45 8.25 -11.13
C ILE A 137 -9.67 6.81 -11.58
N ILE A 138 -10.85 6.22 -11.36
CA ILE A 138 -11.12 4.81 -11.71
C ILE A 138 -12.62 4.55 -11.89
N GLU A 139 -12.94 3.76 -12.92
CA GLU A 139 -14.24 3.13 -13.12
C GLU A 139 -14.09 1.62 -12.90
N SER A 140 -14.97 1.02 -12.10
CA SER A 140 -14.92 -0.38 -11.72
C SER A 140 -16.26 -1.04 -11.94
N HIS A 141 -16.25 -2.26 -12.49
CA HIS A 141 -17.46 -3.01 -12.82
C HIS A 141 -17.32 -4.48 -12.43
N ARG A 142 -18.38 -5.04 -11.84
CA ARG A 142 -18.57 -6.49 -11.80
C ARG A 142 -18.96 -6.96 -13.20
N VAL A 143 -18.30 -7.99 -13.68
CA VAL A 143 -18.57 -8.62 -14.98
C VAL A 143 -18.69 -10.13 -14.81
N PHE A 144 -19.29 -10.83 -15.78
CA PHE A 144 -19.47 -12.28 -15.69
C PHE A 144 -18.16 -13.07 -15.47
N GLN A 145 -17.04 -12.54 -15.94
CA GLN A 145 -15.71 -13.15 -15.81
C GLN A 145 -14.95 -12.73 -14.54
N GLY A 146 -15.53 -11.88 -13.68
CA GLY A 146 -14.89 -11.36 -12.47
C GLY A 146 -15.08 -9.86 -12.30
N VAL A 147 -13.97 -9.10 -12.24
CA VAL A 147 -13.98 -7.64 -12.07
C VAL A 147 -13.21 -6.96 -13.19
N CYS A 148 -13.70 -5.81 -13.62
CA CYS A 148 -13.09 -4.95 -14.62
C CYS A 148 -12.81 -3.58 -13.99
N HIS A 149 -11.56 -3.12 -14.06
CA HIS A 149 -11.13 -1.84 -13.50
C HIS A 149 -10.44 -1.01 -14.59
N ASN A 150 -11.03 0.14 -14.91
CA ASN A 150 -10.55 1.10 -15.90
C ASN A 150 -10.01 2.34 -15.16
N PRO A 151 -8.70 2.42 -14.89
CA PRO A 151 -8.11 3.63 -14.32
C PRO A 151 -8.12 4.76 -15.34
N GLN A 152 -8.13 6.02 -14.88
CA GLN A 152 -8.18 7.21 -15.74
C GLN A 152 -7.04 7.24 -16.78
N LYS A 153 -5.87 6.71 -16.43
CA LYS A 153 -4.76 6.51 -17.36
C LYS A 153 -4.66 5.04 -17.74
N ASP A 154 -4.92 4.75 -19.01
CA ASP A 154 -4.93 3.38 -19.57
C ASP A 154 -3.52 2.82 -19.89
N ARG A 155 -2.46 3.64 -19.78
CA ARG A 155 -1.10 3.18 -20.08
C ARG A 155 -0.04 3.79 -19.19
N ARG A 156 1.01 3.01 -19.01
CA ARG A 156 2.23 3.43 -18.31
C ARG A 156 3.10 4.34 -19.18
N THR A 157 3.62 5.39 -18.57
CA THR A 157 4.69 6.23 -19.15
C THR A 157 6.04 5.77 -18.60
N THR A 158 7.09 5.84 -19.41
CA THR A 158 8.46 5.43 -19.01
C THR A 158 9.45 6.59 -18.98
N LYS A 159 9.27 7.60 -19.83
CA LYS A 159 10.17 8.76 -19.92
C LYS A 159 9.96 9.70 -18.73
N GLY A 160 11.01 9.91 -17.93
CA GLY A 160 11.00 10.89 -16.85
C GLY A 160 10.13 10.53 -15.65
N VAL A 161 9.77 9.26 -15.47
CA VAL A 161 8.83 8.80 -14.42
C VAL A 161 9.55 8.27 -13.18
N PHE A 162 10.80 7.80 -13.31
CA PHE A 162 11.52 7.18 -12.19
C PHE A 162 12.45 8.19 -11.52
N HIS A 163 12.04 8.64 -10.34
CA HIS A 163 12.77 9.55 -9.49
C HIS A 163 13.35 8.81 -8.28
N VAL A 164 14.48 9.30 -7.80
CA VAL A 164 15.26 8.66 -6.74
C VAL A 164 15.75 9.72 -5.77
N ALA A 165 15.43 9.55 -4.49
CA ALA A 165 15.89 10.46 -3.45
C ALA A 165 17.40 10.37 -3.24
N GLU A 166 18.05 11.52 -3.04
CA GLU A 166 19.47 11.62 -2.69
C GLU A 166 19.75 11.11 -1.26
N GLY A 167 21.03 10.88 -0.95
CA GLY A 167 21.54 10.57 0.39
C GLY A 167 21.36 9.14 0.88
N GLY A 168 21.03 8.23 -0.04
CA GLY A 168 21.18 6.79 0.11
C GLY A 168 22.23 6.27 -0.88
N TYR A 169 21.89 5.21 -1.62
CA TYR A 169 22.73 4.78 -2.74
C TYR A 169 22.77 5.81 -3.88
N ALA A 170 23.90 5.81 -4.60
CA ALA A 170 24.11 6.67 -5.77
C ALA A 170 22.93 6.61 -6.74
N VAL A 171 22.52 7.77 -7.24
CA VAL A 171 21.41 7.87 -8.20
C VAL A 171 21.94 7.53 -9.60
N PRO A 172 21.35 6.55 -10.30
CA PRO A 172 21.78 6.24 -11.66
C PRO A 172 21.55 7.46 -12.58
N ALA A 173 22.50 7.71 -13.48
CA ALA A 173 22.50 8.92 -14.32
C ALA A 173 21.23 9.12 -15.15
N ASP A 174 20.55 8.02 -15.52
CA ASP A 174 19.32 8.01 -16.31
C ASP A 174 18.04 8.23 -15.50
N LYS A 175 18.13 8.35 -14.16
CA LYS A 175 17.01 8.68 -13.26
C LYS A 175 17.03 10.16 -12.90
N LYS A 176 15.92 10.70 -12.39
CA LYS A 176 15.89 12.04 -11.81
C LYS A 176 16.25 11.98 -10.32
N GLU A 177 17.21 12.78 -9.88
CA GLU A 177 17.63 12.86 -8.47
C GLU A 177 16.77 13.86 -7.71
N VAL A 178 16.13 13.42 -6.62
CA VAL A 178 15.22 14.24 -5.81
C VAL A 178 15.93 14.65 -4.53
N PRO A 179 15.98 15.95 -4.19
CA PRO A 179 16.50 16.38 -2.90
C PRO A 179 15.77 15.72 -1.73
N LYS A 180 16.48 15.41 -0.63
CA LYS A 180 15.87 14.74 0.54
C LYS A 180 14.65 15.49 1.06
N ARG A 181 14.74 16.82 1.13
CA ARG A 181 13.65 17.70 1.56
C ARG A 181 12.41 17.53 0.67
N ALA A 182 12.59 17.49 -0.65
CA ALA A 182 11.47 17.33 -1.57
C ALA A 182 10.83 15.94 -1.46
N PHE A 183 11.63 14.87 -1.27
CA PHE A 183 11.09 13.55 -0.99
C PHE A 183 10.31 13.51 0.33
N ALA A 184 10.81 14.16 1.38
CA ALA A 184 10.12 14.26 2.66
C ALA A 184 8.78 15.01 2.54
N SER A 185 8.73 16.12 1.80
CA SER A 185 7.48 16.84 1.49
C SER A 185 6.51 15.99 0.67
N LEU A 186 7.00 15.25 -0.33
CA LEU A 186 6.18 14.30 -1.11
C LEU A 186 5.58 13.21 -0.22
N LEU A 187 6.37 12.63 0.69
CA LEU A 187 5.92 11.62 1.63
C LEU A 187 4.88 12.19 2.61
N ALA A 188 5.13 13.38 3.16
CA ALA A 188 4.17 14.08 4.03
C ALA A 188 2.83 14.28 3.32
N ALA A 189 2.84 14.76 2.07
CA ALA A 189 1.63 14.91 1.27
C ALA A 189 0.98 13.56 0.92
N ALA A 190 1.75 12.50 0.71
CA ALA A 190 1.24 11.16 0.42
C ALA A 190 0.44 10.57 1.58
N LEU A 191 0.81 10.90 2.83
CA LEU A 191 0.13 10.49 4.06
C LEU A 191 -1.13 11.31 4.37
N CYS A 192 -1.36 12.40 3.62
CA CYS A 192 -2.56 13.25 3.74
C CYS A 192 -3.36 13.31 2.43
N PRO A 193 -3.89 12.16 1.95
CA PRO A 193 -4.76 12.14 0.78
C PRO A 193 -6.07 12.90 1.03
N PRO A 194 -6.69 13.47 -0.03
CA PRO A 194 -8.01 14.08 0.11
C PRO A 194 -9.06 13.03 0.51
N ARG A 195 -10.09 13.46 1.25
CA ARG A 195 -11.15 12.57 1.77
C ARG A 195 -11.79 11.70 0.67
N GLU A 196 -12.02 12.27 -0.51
CA GLU A 196 -12.61 11.54 -1.65
C GLU A 196 -11.76 10.35 -2.13
N LEU A 197 -10.44 10.47 -2.02
CA LEU A 197 -9.49 9.41 -2.35
C LEU A 197 -9.45 8.33 -1.26
N MET A 198 -9.80 8.67 -0.02
CA MET A 198 -9.87 7.75 1.11
C MET A 198 -11.16 6.94 1.17
N ARG A 199 -12.23 7.37 0.48
CA ARG A 199 -13.52 6.69 0.48
C ARG A 199 -13.41 5.29 -0.11
N LEU A 200 -13.90 4.29 0.63
CA LEU A 200 -13.98 2.91 0.16
C LEU A 200 -15.14 2.75 -0.84
N PRO A 201 -14.91 2.09 -2.00
CA PRO A 201 -15.97 1.76 -2.95
C PRO A 201 -17.11 0.96 -2.30
N PHE A 202 -16.79 0.06 -1.38
CA PHE A 202 -17.76 -0.78 -0.64
C PHE A 202 -18.95 -0.03 -0.05
N THR A 203 -18.70 1.14 0.56
CA THR A 203 -19.72 1.98 1.18
C THR A 203 -20.08 3.19 0.32
N SER A 204 -19.79 3.20 -0.99
CA SER A 204 -19.92 4.43 -1.80
C SER A 204 -21.36 4.86 -2.04
N ASN A 205 -22.31 3.93 -1.98
CA ASN A 205 -23.72 4.11 -2.30
C ASN A 205 -24.59 4.53 -1.11
N GLN A 206 -24.03 4.59 0.09
CA GLN A 206 -24.74 5.04 1.29
C GLN A 206 -24.36 6.48 1.66
N GLU A 207 -25.11 7.10 2.58
CA GLU A 207 -24.85 8.48 3.03
C GLU A 207 -23.52 8.56 3.81
N ASP A 208 -23.36 7.71 4.82
CA ASP A 208 -22.15 7.64 5.65
C ASP A 208 -21.09 6.73 5.03
N LYS A 209 -20.07 7.31 4.40
CA LYS A 209 -19.04 6.57 3.66
C LYS A 209 -17.81 6.31 4.52
N ALA A 210 -17.33 5.08 4.51
CA ALA A 210 -16.08 4.73 5.19
C ALA A 210 -14.87 5.31 4.45
N GLU A 211 -13.99 5.98 5.19
CA GLU A 211 -12.77 6.61 4.70
C GLU A 211 -11.56 5.99 5.43
N ALA A 212 -10.68 5.33 4.70
CA ALA A 212 -9.53 4.66 5.31
C ALA A 212 -8.38 4.45 4.31
N PHE A 213 -7.16 4.37 4.84
CA PHE A 213 -6.08 3.68 4.14
C PHE A 213 -6.34 2.18 4.21
N VAL A 214 -5.93 1.46 3.19
CA VAL A 214 -5.96 0.00 3.12
C VAL A 214 -4.52 -0.48 2.97
N SER A 215 -4.16 -1.58 3.65
CA SER A 215 -2.81 -2.13 3.57
C SER A 215 -2.78 -3.64 3.31
N LEU A 216 -1.70 -4.09 2.67
CA LEU A 216 -1.47 -5.48 2.31
C LEU A 216 -0.02 -5.86 2.62
N LEU A 217 0.20 -7.05 3.20
CA LEU A 217 1.52 -7.65 3.32
C LEU A 217 1.72 -8.65 2.17
N LEU A 218 2.83 -8.52 1.46
CA LEU A 218 3.28 -9.44 0.43
C LEU A 218 4.60 -10.09 0.84
N ARG A 219 4.81 -11.35 0.42
CA ARG A 219 6.07 -12.09 0.58
C ARG A 219 6.61 -12.62 -0.77
N PRO A 220 6.93 -11.74 -1.74
CA PRO A 220 7.35 -12.21 -3.05
C PRO A 220 8.75 -12.84 -2.99
N VAL A 221 8.91 -13.96 -3.68
CA VAL A 221 10.15 -14.75 -3.71
C VAL A 221 11.26 -13.99 -4.44
N VAL A 222 12.45 -13.94 -3.82
CA VAL A 222 13.66 -13.31 -4.37
C VAL A 222 14.76 -14.34 -4.67
N CYS A 223 14.88 -15.40 -3.86
CA CYS A 223 15.83 -16.48 -4.05
C CYS A 223 15.06 -17.80 -4.13
N PRO A 224 15.11 -18.54 -5.25
CA PRO A 224 14.46 -19.84 -5.35
C PRO A 224 15.16 -20.89 -4.48
N GLY A 225 14.40 -21.82 -3.92
CA GLY A 225 14.97 -22.94 -3.17
C GLY A 225 15.73 -23.92 -4.09
N VAL A 226 16.93 -24.32 -3.67
CA VAL A 226 17.74 -25.35 -4.33
C VAL A 226 18.11 -26.40 -3.30
N ALA A 227 17.62 -27.63 -3.50
CA ALA A 227 17.76 -28.73 -2.56
C ALA A 227 19.23 -28.96 -2.16
N GLY A 228 19.49 -28.97 -0.84
CA GLY A 228 20.84 -29.15 -0.28
C GLY A 228 21.77 -27.94 -0.40
N VAL A 229 21.31 -26.81 -0.95
CA VAL A 229 22.13 -25.60 -1.15
C VAL A 229 21.55 -24.41 -0.40
N VAL A 230 20.30 -24.04 -0.69
CA VAL A 230 19.65 -22.87 -0.10
C VAL A 230 18.13 -23.07 -0.05
N GLU A 231 17.51 -22.63 1.03
CA GLU A 231 16.04 -22.57 1.13
C GLU A 231 15.50 -21.39 0.33
N GLU A 232 14.22 -21.47 -0.06
CA GLU A 232 13.58 -20.36 -0.75
C GLU A 232 13.53 -19.13 0.16
N LYS A 233 13.92 -17.96 -0.35
CA LYS A 233 13.84 -16.69 0.37
C LYS A 233 12.93 -15.70 -0.32
N SER A 234 12.27 -14.89 0.48
CA SER A 234 11.38 -13.81 0.06
C SER A 234 11.80 -12.48 0.69
N ILE A 235 11.36 -11.39 0.09
CA ILE A 235 11.31 -10.08 0.77
C ILE A 235 9.95 -9.94 1.44
N GLU A 236 9.80 -9.03 2.39
CA GLU A 236 8.48 -8.56 2.83
C GLU A 236 8.19 -7.20 2.16
N VAL A 237 6.96 -6.98 1.69
CA VAL A 237 6.54 -5.70 1.12
C VAL A 237 5.23 -5.25 1.75
N ARG A 238 5.22 -4.03 2.29
CA ARG A 238 4.03 -3.35 2.80
C ARG A 238 3.48 -2.44 1.72
N PHE A 239 2.27 -2.73 1.27
CA PHE A 239 1.58 -1.98 0.23
C PHE A 239 0.47 -1.17 0.88
N PHE A 240 0.47 0.15 0.69
CA PHE A 240 -0.52 1.08 1.21
C PHE A 240 -1.22 1.80 0.07
N ALA A 241 -2.53 1.91 0.18
CA ALA A 241 -3.34 2.67 -0.76
C ALA A 241 -4.51 3.34 -0.03
N PRO A 242 -4.89 4.57 -0.39
CA PRO A 242 -6.18 5.12 -0.02
C PRO A 242 -7.34 4.20 -0.47
N GLY A 243 -8.46 4.23 0.25
CA GLY A 243 -9.58 3.30 0.05
C GLY A 243 -10.11 3.21 -1.38
N ASN A 244 -10.15 4.33 -2.11
CA ASN A 244 -10.61 4.37 -3.49
C ASN A 244 -9.72 3.54 -4.45
N LEU A 245 -8.47 3.29 -4.05
CA LEU A 245 -7.47 2.52 -4.80
C LEU A 245 -7.33 1.07 -4.32
N VAL A 246 -8.29 0.54 -3.55
CA VAL A 246 -8.22 -0.83 -3.04
C VAL A 246 -8.17 -1.90 -4.15
N ALA A 247 -8.68 -1.59 -5.35
CA ALA A 247 -8.51 -2.44 -6.54
C ALA A 247 -7.03 -2.71 -6.86
N ASN A 248 -6.13 -1.75 -6.61
CA ASN A 248 -4.70 -1.93 -6.82
C ASN A 248 -4.12 -2.98 -5.86
N LEU A 249 -4.67 -3.11 -4.65
CA LEU A 249 -4.30 -4.15 -3.70
C LEU A 249 -4.80 -5.52 -4.15
N ASP A 250 -6.04 -5.65 -4.63
CA ASP A 250 -6.55 -6.90 -5.25
C ASP A 250 -5.64 -7.34 -6.40
N PHE A 251 -5.19 -6.39 -7.22
CA PHE A 251 -4.28 -6.68 -8.34
C PHE A 251 -2.93 -7.25 -7.89
N VAL A 252 -2.24 -6.63 -6.92
CA VAL A 252 -0.94 -7.15 -6.46
C VAL A 252 -1.09 -8.39 -5.58
N GLU A 253 -2.16 -8.51 -4.82
CA GLU A 253 -2.55 -9.70 -4.07
C GLU A 253 -2.72 -10.90 -5.00
N SER A 254 -3.46 -10.72 -6.11
CA SER A 254 -3.69 -11.78 -7.10
C SER A 254 -2.40 -12.23 -7.81
N ILE A 255 -1.37 -11.38 -7.88
CA ILE A 255 -0.08 -11.71 -8.53
C ILE A 255 0.91 -12.34 -7.56
N PHE A 256 1.02 -11.80 -6.35
CA PHE A 256 2.10 -12.13 -5.40
C PHE A 256 1.62 -12.89 -4.15
N GLY A 257 0.31 -13.01 -3.98
CA GLY A 257 -0.35 -13.67 -2.85
C GLY A 257 -0.42 -12.80 -1.60
N ASN A 258 -1.46 -13.04 -0.79
CA ASN A 258 -1.62 -12.47 0.54
C ASN A 258 -0.70 -13.18 1.55
N ALA A 259 -0.01 -12.41 2.40
CA ALA A 259 0.88 -12.91 3.44
C ALA A 259 0.34 -12.76 4.87
N GLY A 260 -0.97 -12.56 5.01
CA GLY A 260 -1.66 -12.53 6.30
C GLY A 260 -1.66 -11.16 6.97
N ASP A 261 -2.08 -11.16 8.22
CA ASP A 261 -2.09 -9.99 9.09
C ASP A 261 -0.65 -9.72 9.60
N PRO A 262 -0.03 -8.57 9.27
CA PRO A 262 1.34 -8.27 9.68
C PRO A 262 1.50 -8.04 11.19
N PHE A 263 0.41 -7.88 11.94
CA PHE A 263 0.45 -7.76 13.40
C PHE A 263 0.63 -9.10 14.11
N LEU A 264 0.39 -10.21 13.41
CA LEU A 264 0.55 -11.55 13.96
C LEU A 264 2.02 -12.00 13.86
N PRO A 265 2.62 -12.51 14.96
CA PRO A 265 4.00 -13.00 14.95
C PRO A 265 4.29 -14.05 13.88
N GLU A 266 3.30 -14.88 13.54
CA GLU A 266 3.42 -15.91 12.50
C GLU A 266 3.74 -15.32 11.11
N ASN A 267 3.41 -14.05 10.89
CA ASN A 267 3.66 -13.33 9.64
C ASN A 267 4.83 -12.33 9.73
N ASP A 268 5.51 -12.23 10.88
CA ASP A 268 6.71 -11.39 11.02
C ASP A 268 7.92 -12.05 10.37
N ALA A 269 8.41 -11.42 9.30
CA ALA A 269 9.56 -11.89 8.55
C ALA A 269 10.83 -12.05 9.38
N ARG A 270 10.98 -11.27 10.45
CA ARG A 270 12.17 -11.27 11.31
C ARG A 270 12.26 -12.53 12.16
N LEU A 271 11.13 -13.19 12.41
CA LEU A 271 11.09 -14.45 13.15
C LEU A 271 11.38 -15.66 12.24
N ASP A 272 11.16 -15.51 10.93
CA ASP A 272 11.45 -16.51 9.90
C ASP A 272 12.74 -16.17 9.13
N VAL A 273 13.86 -16.18 9.84
CA VAL A 273 15.19 -15.84 9.30
C VAL A 273 15.66 -16.78 8.18
N ALA A 274 15.09 -17.98 8.10
CA ALA A 274 15.43 -18.98 7.11
C ALA A 274 14.90 -18.62 5.72
N HIS A 275 13.65 -18.14 5.64
CA HIS A 275 12.98 -17.82 4.37
C HIS A 275 12.81 -16.31 4.11
N TRP A 276 13.38 -15.45 4.97
CA TRP A 276 13.49 -14.02 4.72
C TRP A 276 14.89 -13.62 4.22
N SER A 277 14.93 -12.69 3.27
CA SER A 277 16.17 -12.15 2.70
C SER A 277 16.81 -11.04 3.55
N GLY A 278 16.15 -10.56 4.61
CA GLY A 278 16.58 -9.41 5.39
C GLY A 278 16.17 -8.05 4.80
N HIS A 279 15.37 -8.03 3.73
CA HIS A 279 14.94 -6.80 3.05
C HIS A 279 13.45 -6.52 3.23
N THR A 280 13.12 -5.24 3.39
CA THR A 280 11.75 -4.74 3.57
C THR A 280 11.44 -3.69 2.53
N GLY A 281 10.32 -3.86 1.83
CA GLY A 281 9.79 -2.91 0.86
C GLY A 281 8.56 -2.18 1.37
N CYS A 282 8.37 -0.94 0.92
CA CYS A 282 7.17 -0.15 1.16
C CYS A 282 6.70 0.49 -0.15
N VAL A 283 5.41 0.44 -0.43
CA VAL A 283 4.79 1.15 -1.57
C VAL A 283 3.60 1.94 -1.07
N ILE A 284 3.51 3.22 -1.42
CA ILE A 284 2.38 4.09 -1.10
C ILE A 284 1.81 4.66 -2.41
N LEU A 285 0.54 4.37 -2.70
CA LEU A 285 -0.18 4.97 -3.82
C LEU A 285 -0.71 6.35 -3.44
N ALA A 286 -0.35 7.37 -4.21
CA ALA A 286 -0.67 8.76 -3.92
C ALA A 286 -0.85 9.57 -5.23
N PRO A 287 -1.88 9.28 -6.05
CA PRO A 287 -2.08 9.96 -7.33
C PRO A 287 -2.31 11.46 -7.19
N HIS A 288 -2.71 11.95 -6.02
CA HIS A 288 -2.90 13.38 -5.75
C HIS A 288 -1.59 14.18 -5.76
N LEU A 289 -0.43 13.54 -5.65
CA LEU A 289 0.87 14.24 -5.64
C LEU A 289 1.19 14.99 -6.93
N ILE A 290 0.54 14.66 -8.05
CA ILE A 290 0.73 15.36 -9.33
C ILE A 290 0.23 16.81 -9.28
N ARG A 291 -0.53 17.19 -8.26
CA ARG A 291 -1.07 18.55 -8.08
C ARG A 291 -0.11 19.47 -7.31
N LEU A 292 0.98 18.93 -6.78
CA LEU A 292 1.92 19.69 -5.96
C LEU A 292 2.85 20.52 -6.83
N THR A 293 3.10 21.77 -6.43
CA THR A 293 4.09 22.62 -7.09
C THR A 293 5.52 22.22 -6.73
N LYS A 294 6.48 22.56 -7.57
CA LYS A 294 7.91 22.39 -7.25
C LYS A 294 8.31 23.25 -6.05
N LYS A 295 7.73 24.45 -5.93
CA LYS A 295 8.04 25.40 -4.85
C LYS A 295 7.57 24.89 -3.48
N GLU A 296 6.35 24.38 -3.36
CA GLU A 296 5.86 23.84 -2.08
C GLU A 296 6.61 22.58 -1.62
N LEU A 297 7.18 21.82 -2.56
CA LEU A 297 8.09 20.71 -2.27
C LEU A 297 9.48 21.17 -1.82
N GLY A 298 9.74 22.48 -1.79
CA GLY A 298 11.02 23.05 -1.37
C GLY A 298 12.14 22.86 -2.39
N LEU A 299 11.82 22.67 -3.67
CA LEU A 299 12.82 22.70 -4.73
C LEU A 299 13.38 24.14 -4.90
N PRO A 300 14.63 24.30 -5.35
CA PRO A 300 15.22 25.62 -5.53
C PRO A 300 14.68 26.34 -6.76
N HIS A 301 14.72 27.68 -6.72
CA HIS A 301 14.58 28.49 -7.94
C HIS A 301 15.75 28.18 -8.90
N ILE A 302 15.53 28.28 -10.21
CA ILE A 302 16.50 27.89 -11.26
C ILE A 302 17.88 28.56 -11.12
N THR A 303 17.92 29.78 -10.57
CA THR A 303 19.15 30.54 -10.31
C THR A 303 19.99 29.98 -9.16
N ALA A 304 19.37 29.24 -8.23
CA ALA A 304 20.04 28.58 -7.11
C ALA A 304 20.21 27.07 -7.34
N ALA A 305 19.71 26.54 -8.46
CA ALA A 305 19.78 25.13 -8.79
C ALA A 305 21.19 24.72 -9.27
N THR A 306 21.58 23.49 -9.00
CA THR A 306 22.76 22.87 -9.62
C THR A 306 22.48 22.50 -11.07
N ASP A 307 23.54 22.22 -11.86
CA ASP A 307 23.38 21.73 -13.23
C ASP A 307 22.55 20.43 -13.29
N ARG A 308 22.77 19.55 -12.31
CA ARG A 308 22.01 18.30 -12.19
C ARG A 308 20.53 18.55 -11.92
N GLN A 309 20.22 19.46 -10.98
CA GLN A 309 18.83 19.83 -10.69
C GLN A 309 18.13 20.46 -11.90
N ARG A 310 18.81 21.33 -12.65
CA ARG A 310 18.29 21.88 -13.90
C ARG A 310 18.00 20.80 -14.94
N HIS A 311 18.96 19.89 -15.15
CA HIS A 311 18.81 18.78 -16.09
C HIS A 311 17.63 17.86 -15.72
N ASP A 312 17.46 17.55 -14.45
CA ASP A 312 16.43 16.62 -13.97
C ASP A 312 15.05 17.29 -13.81
N GLY A 313 14.96 18.61 -13.98
CA GLY A 313 13.74 19.40 -13.75
C GLY A 313 13.39 19.56 -12.28
N MET A 314 14.38 19.45 -11.39
CA MET A 314 14.28 19.56 -9.93
C MET A 314 14.55 20.99 -9.44
N CYS A 315 14.00 21.95 -10.18
CA CYS A 315 14.00 23.37 -9.88
C CYS A 315 12.80 24.04 -10.56
N TRP A 316 12.45 25.25 -10.13
CA TRP A 316 11.36 26.05 -10.70
C TRP A 316 11.84 27.43 -11.14
N GLU A 317 11.21 27.98 -12.16
CA GLU A 317 11.35 29.38 -12.57
C GLU A 317 10.10 30.16 -12.16
N ARG A 318 8.91 29.58 -12.37
CA ARG A 318 7.64 30.12 -11.89
C ARG A 318 7.12 29.32 -10.69
N GLU A 319 6.48 30.03 -9.76
CA GLU A 319 6.00 29.45 -8.51
C GLU A 319 4.89 28.41 -8.69
N ASP A 320 4.13 28.50 -9.79
CA ASP A 320 2.98 27.63 -10.10
C ASP A 320 3.37 26.37 -10.90
N GLU A 321 4.66 26.14 -11.14
CA GLU A 321 5.13 24.94 -11.84
C GLU A 321 4.82 23.67 -11.04
N LEU A 322 4.03 22.78 -11.61
CA LEU A 322 3.76 21.47 -11.03
C LEU A 322 5.02 20.58 -11.04
N TYR A 323 5.17 19.80 -9.98
CA TYR A 323 6.19 18.77 -9.92
C TYR A 323 5.99 17.76 -11.05
N ASN A 324 7.08 17.46 -11.76
CA ASN A 324 7.06 16.61 -12.95
C ASN A 324 6.02 17.03 -14.01
N GLU A 325 5.74 18.33 -14.12
CA GLU A 325 4.78 18.90 -15.10
C GLU A 325 3.34 18.36 -14.90
N GLY A 326 3.00 17.91 -13.69
CA GLY A 326 1.72 17.24 -13.40
C GLY A 326 1.62 15.82 -13.96
N GLY A 327 2.72 15.27 -14.48
CA GLY A 327 2.82 13.92 -15.00
C GLY A 327 3.00 12.87 -13.90
N ALA A 328 2.63 11.63 -14.22
CA ALA A 328 2.85 10.48 -13.34
C ALA A 328 4.35 10.30 -13.04
N PHE A 329 4.67 9.97 -11.80
CA PHE A 329 6.02 9.60 -11.39
C PHE A 329 5.98 8.53 -10.29
N LYS A 330 7.13 7.93 -10.05
CA LYS A 330 7.43 7.24 -8.82
C LYS A 330 8.69 7.83 -8.20
N ALA A 331 8.69 8.01 -6.89
CA ALA A 331 9.83 8.51 -6.14
C ALA A 331 10.26 7.47 -5.12
N THR A 332 11.51 7.03 -5.18
CA THR A 332 12.04 5.97 -4.32
C THR A 332 13.17 6.49 -3.42
N CYS A 333 13.16 6.13 -2.14
CA CYS A 333 14.32 6.24 -1.25
C CYS A 333 14.77 4.84 -0.80
N ARG A 334 16.09 4.65 -0.68
CA ARG A 334 16.74 3.37 -0.35
C ARG A 334 18.21 3.56 -0.03
N ASP A 335 18.76 2.74 0.85
CA ASP A 335 20.20 2.69 1.14
C ASP A 335 20.66 1.28 1.54
N HIS A 336 21.82 1.19 2.20
CA HIS A 336 22.45 -0.06 2.61
C HIS A 336 21.72 -0.84 3.71
N ARG A 337 20.71 -0.27 4.36
CA ARG A 337 19.98 -0.90 5.47
C ARG A 337 18.97 -1.96 5.03
N GLY A 338 18.84 -2.22 3.73
CA GLY A 338 17.92 -3.23 3.18
C GLY A 338 16.46 -2.78 3.11
N ILE A 339 16.19 -1.48 3.23
CA ILE A 339 14.84 -0.92 3.19
C ILE A 339 14.67 -0.01 1.97
N ILE A 340 13.58 -0.21 1.23
CA ILE A 340 13.22 0.56 0.04
C ILE A 340 11.77 1.06 0.16
N VAL A 341 11.56 2.36 -0.01
CA VAL A 341 10.24 2.99 0.05
C VAL A 341 9.97 3.71 -1.25
N THR A 342 8.80 3.44 -1.86
CA THR A 342 8.39 4.07 -3.12
C THR A 342 7.00 4.72 -3.01
N LEU A 343 6.93 5.99 -3.41
CA LEU A 343 5.68 6.70 -3.65
C LEU A 343 5.31 6.57 -5.13
N ILE A 344 4.05 6.27 -5.44
CA ILE A 344 3.55 6.19 -6.82
C ILE A 344 2.45 7.24 -7.02
N ALA A 345 2.71 8.24 -7.87
CA ALA A 345 1.79 9.31 -8.21
C ALA A 345 0.91 8.97 -9.42
N ASP A 346 0.31 7.78 -9.38
CA ASP A 346 -0.60 7.25 -10.38
C ASP A 346 -1.32 6.01 -9.83
N ASN A 347 -2.45 5.62 -10.43
CA ASN A 347 -3.18 4.42 -10.04
C ASN A 347 -3.24 3.34 -11.13
N TYR A 348 -2.55 3.51 -12.26
CA TYR A 348 -2.45 2.45 -13.26
C TYR A 348 -1.73 1.21 -12.69
N PHE A 349 -2.41 0.06 -12.73
CA PHE A 349 -1.97 -1.22 -12.15
C PHE A 349 -0.55 -1.64 -12.54
N GLY A 350 -0.13 -1.31 -13.76
CA GLY A 350 1.21 -1.64 -14.26
C GLY A 350 2.35 -1.04 -13.43
N TYR A 351 2.15 0.11 -12.79
CA TYR A 351 3.14 0.69 -11.86
C TYR A 351 3.31 -0.20 -10.62
N CYS A 352 2.21 -0.69 -10.05
CA CYS A 352 2.22 -1.55 -8.86
C CYS A 352 3.02 -2.83 -9.12
N LYS A 353 2.73 -3.55 -10.20
CA LYS A 353 3.47 -4.77 -10.60
C LYS A 353 4.97 -4.49 -10.83
N LYS A 354 5.29 -3.39 -11.52
CA LYS A 354 6.69 -3.06 -11.82
C LYS A 354 7.44 -2.56 -10.58
N GLU A 355 6.74 -2.06 -9.58
CA GLU A 355 7.36 -1.65 -8.33
C GLU A 355 7.73 -2.84 -7.46
N VAL A 356 6.87 -3.85 -7.32
CA VAL A 356 7.25 -5.11 -6.65
C VAL A 356 8.48 -5.72 -7.34
N LYS A 357 8.54 -5.71 -8.68
CA LYS A 357 9.75 -6.11 -9.42
C LYS A 357 10.98 -5.26 -9.09
N THR A 358 10.82 -3.94 -8.91
CA THR A 358 11.93 -3.04 -8.59
C THR A 358 12.49 -3.36 -7.20
N GLN A 359 11.62 -3.62 -6.22
CA GLN A 359 12.03 -3.97 -4.87
C GLN A 359 12.66 -5.36 -4.79
N LEU A 360 12.16 -6.33 -5.55
CA LEU A 360 12.84 -7.63 -5.73
C LEU A 360 14.24 -7.46 -6.31
N SER A 361 14.39 -6.60 -7.32
CA SER A 361 15.70 -6.31 -7.94
C SER A 361 16.65 -5.51 -7.03
N TYR A 362 16.13 -4.87 -5.98
CA TYR A 362 16.95 -4.19 -4.98
C TYR A 362 17.48 -5.17 -3.93
N ALA A 363 16.70 -6.20 -3.60
CA ALA A 363 17.06 -7.22 -2.62
C ALA A 363 17.88 -8.39 -3.18
N ALA A 364 17.78 -8.64 -4.50
CA ALA A 364 18.61 -9.59 -5.22
C ALA A 364 19.98 -8.97 -5.55
#